data_AF-A0A0S4IPS9-F1
#
_entry.id   AF-A0A0S4IPS9-F1
#
_cell.length_a   1.000
_cell.length_b   1.000
_cell.length_c   1.000
_cell.angle_alpha   90.00
_cell.angle_beta   90.00
_cell.angle_gamma   90.00
#
_symmetry.space_group_name_H-M   'P 1'
#
loop_
_entity.id
_entity.type
_entity.pdbx_description
1 polymer ?
#
loop_
_entity_poly.entity_id
_entity_poly.type
_entity_poly.pdbx_seq_one_letter_code
_entity_poly.pdbx_strand_id
1 'polypeptide(L)'
;SDISTLSRLRYLNLSGCSSIRDDSLTFAHLDLGGCGRDEGLRRISTLEQLRHLNLSHCRLITGFSIRSTPNLTHLNLQGCANVTNKGLTDVALSSQLQHLDLSRCEKITGFSMCMMQNLTYLDLHDCKSITDEGLSDISTLPQLQYLDLSGCELITGFSMCRLQKLTHLDLHGCASVTDEGLMGIKEYSAVQSLNVSGCNHITGSCFRNMRSLTCLDVHHCEKIDLKCVSTLSELQCLDLKSFPVTDEELWGLSSLSELKELNLSGCNDITGCWLNAVSTLTRLDLSNCHNVNNTGLMSISKLSQLHHLDLSGCVGFDDAGLRRIAMLPKLSSLTFSDDLVTTVEFRDHVTVTVVQRARGPRALT
;
A
#
# COMPACT_ATOMS: atom_id res chain seq x y z
N SER A 1 3.69 -30.03 -25.42
CA SER A 1 2.52 -30.37 -26.24
C SER A 1 2.37 -29.29 -27.30
N ASP A 2 1.93 -29.66 -28.50
CA ASP A 2 1.72 -28.74 -29.62
C ASP A 2 0.47 -27.90 -29.32
N ILE A 3 0.66 -26.61 -28.99
CA ILE A 3 -0.39 -25.71 -28.47
C ILE A 3 -1.07 -24.98 -29.65
N SER A 4 -0.51 -25.10 -30.85
CA SER A 4 -0.96 -24.54 -32.12
C SER A 4 -2.41 -24.85 -32.48
N THR A 5 -2.94 -25.95 -31.96
CA THR A 5 -4.34 -26.37 -32.17
C THR A 5 -5.35 -25.53 -31.38
N LEU A 6 -4.89 -24.71 -30.41
CA LEU A 6 -5.74 -23.91 -29.52
C LEU A 6 -5.94 -22.47 -30.02
N SER A 7 -6.35 -22.30 -31.27
CA SER A 7 -6.50 -21.01 -31.96
C SER A 7 -7.50 -20.00 -31.34
N ARG A 8 -8.27 -20.41 -30.32
CA ARG A 8 -9.20 -19.54 -29.57
C ARG A 8 -8.72 -19.18 -28.17
N LEU A 9 -7.58 -19.73 -27.73
CA LEU A 9 -7.05 -19.51 -26.40
C LEU A 9 -6.49 -18.08 -26.32
N ARG A 10 -6.95 -17.28 -25.35
CA ARG A 10 -6.55 -15.86 -25.17
C ARG A 10 -5.58 -15.66 -24.00
N TYR A 11 -5.52 -16.64 -23.11
CA TYR A 11 -4.70 -16.68 -21.92
C TYR A 11 -3.93 -17.99 -21.91
N LEU A 12 -2.62 -17.91 -21.72
CA LEU A 12 -1.77 -19.08 -21.56
C LEU A 12 -0.83 -18.85 -20.38
N ASN A 13 -0.81 -19.80 -19.44
CA ASN A 13 0.14 -19.83 -18.35
C ASN A 13 1.16 -20.96 -18.58
N LEU A 14 2.42 -20.59 -18.74
CA LEU A 14 3.57 -21.48 -18.83
C LEU A 14 4.60 -21.16 -17.75
N SER A 15 4.20 -20.59 -16.61
CA SER A 15 5.11 -20.24 -15.51
C SER A 15 6.00 -21.44 -15.13
N GLY A 16 7.30 -21.20 -14.97
CA GLY A 16 8.31 -22.22 -14.69
C GLY A 16 8.76 -23.05 -15.90
N CYS A 17 8.24 -22.82 -17.12
CA CYS A 17 8.69 -23.51 -18.32
C CYS A 17 10.06 -23.00 -18.80
N SER A 18 10.88 -23.90 -19.32
CA SER A 18 12.25 -23.57 -19.76
C SER A 18 12.36 -23.09 -21.21
N SER A 19 11.33 -23.31 -22.05
CA SER A 19 11.34 -22.89 -23.46
C SER A 19 9.93 -22.90 -24.08
N ILE A 20 9.67 -21.94 -24.99
CA ILE A 20 8.49 -21.90 -25.87
C ILE A 20 8.98 -22.20 -27.30
N ARG A 21 8.32 -23.12 -28.01
CA ARG A 21 8.75 -23.57 -29.35
C ARG A 21 7.69 -23.44 -30.45
N ASP A 22 6.51 -22.89 -30.14
CA ASP A 22 5.37 -22.88 -31.07
C ASP A 22 5.20 -21.50 -31.72
N ASP A 23 5.10 -21.50 -33.05
CA ASP A 23 5.17 -20.32 -33.92
C ASP A 23 3.79 -19.76 -34.29
N SER A 24 2.71 -20.45 -33.86
CA SER A 24 1.32 -20.16 -34.27
C SER A 24 0.49 -19.43 -33.20
N LEU A 25 1.15 -18.96 -32.14
CA LEU A 25 0.50 -18.45 -30.93
C LEU A 25 -0.03 -17.02 -31.14
N THR A 26 -1.28 -16.78 -30.76
CA THR A 26 -1.97 -15.47 -30.90
C THR A 26 -2.62 -15.03 -29.59
N PHE A 27 -1.85 -15.06 -28.50
CA PHE A 27 -2.36 -14.76 -27.15
C PHE A 27 -2.41 -13.28 -26.86
N ALA A 28 -3.47 -12.86 -26.15
CA ALA A 28 -3.56 -11.51 -25.59
C ALA A 28 -2.91 -11.43 -24.20
N HIS A 29 -2.87 -12.55 -23.48
CA HIS A 29 -2.28 -12.66 -22.14
C HIS A 29 -1.36 -13.87 -22.09
N LEU A 30 -0.12 -13.64 -21.67
CA LEU A 30 0.89 -14.67 -21.57
C LEU A 30 1.60 -14.57 -20.22
N ASP A 31 1.57 -15.66 -19.45
CA ASP A 31 2.30 -15.77 -18.20
C ASP A 31 3.46 -16.74 -18.34
N LEU A 32 4.67 -16.23 -18.18
CA LEU A 32 5.93 -16.96 -18.20
C LEU A 32 6.73 -16.67 -16.93
N GLY A 33 6.08 -16.43 -15.79
CA GLY A 33 6.79 -16.20 -14.53
C GLY A 33 7.80 -17.31 -14.22
N GLY A 34 9.00 -16.96 -13.77
CA GLY A 34 10.09 -17.88 -13.46
C GLY A 34 10.74 -18.56 -14.67
N CYS A 35 10.41 -18.13 -15.90
CA CYS A 35 10.92 -18.75 -17.12
C CYS A 35 12.24 -18.12 -17.62
N GLY A 36 13.20 -18.99 -17.95
CA GLY A 36 14.18 -18.76 -19.03
C GLY A 36 15.09 -17.52 -18.97
N ARG A 37 15.74 -17.30 -20.12
CA ARG A 37 16.72 -16.25 -20.46
C ARG A 37 16.30 -15.63 -21.80
N ASP A 38 16.84 -14.47 -22.15
CA ASP A 38 16.38 -13.69 -23.33
C ASP A 38 16.26 -14.49 -24.64
N GLU A 39 17.16 -15.46 -24.89
CA GLU A 39 17.12 -16.30 -26.09
C GLU A 39 15.78 -17.03 -26.29
N GLY A 40 15.19 -17.54 -25.21
CA GLY A 40 13.92 -18.27 -25.25
C GLY A 40 12.70 -17.38 -25.44
N LEU A 41 12.87 -16.06 -25.30
CA LEU A 41 11.79 -15.07 -25.29
C LEU A 41 11.77 -14.17 -26.53
N ARG A 42 12.77 -14.27 -27.42
CA ARG A 42 12.86 -13.44 -28.65
C ARG A 42 11.59 -13.47 -29.50
N ARG A 43 10.88 -14.59 -29.50
CA ARG A 43 9.63 -14.79 -30.26
C ARG A 43 8.42 -14.04 -29.70
N ILE A 44 8.48 -13.52 -28.47
CA ILE A 44 7.39 -12.70 -27.92
C ILE A 44 7.10 -11.48 -28.81
N SER A 45 8.14 -10.94 -29.46
CA SER A 45 8.01 -9.83 -30.39
C SER A 45 7.14 -10.11 -31.62
N THR A 46 6.86 -11.37 -31.95
CA THR A 46 5.98 -11.73 -33.08
C THR A 46 4.51 -11.85 -32.67
N LEU A 47 4.20 -11.74 -31.38
CA LEU A 47 2.84 -11.89 -30.86
C LEU A 47 2.08 -10.55 -30.96
N GLU A 48 1.58 -10.23 -32.15
CA GLU A 48 0.94 -8.94 -32.44
C GLU A 48 -0.29 -8.64 -31.57
N GLN A 49 -0.96 -9.66 -31.03
CA GLN A 49 -2.14 -9.49 -30.18
C GLN A 49 -1.82 -9.38 -28.69
N LEU A 50 -0.54 -9.50 -28.30
CA LEU A 50 -0.14 -9.54 -26.90
C LEU A 50 -0.35 -8.18 -26.22
N ARG A 51 -1.16 -8.18 -25.16
CA ARG A 51 -1.49 -7.00 -24.37
C ARG A 51 -0.99 -7.09 -22.93
N HIS A 52 -0.92 -8.30 -22.38
CA HIS A 52 -0.48 -8.59 -21.02
C HIS A 52 0.61 -9.64 -21.04
N LEU A 53 1.74 -9.32 -20.44
CA LEU A 53 2.89 -10.21 -20.35
C LEU A 53 3.40 -10.26 -18.91
N ASN A 54 3.37 -11.44 -18.30
CA ASN A 54 4.01 -11.69 -17.01
C ASN A 54 5.33 -12.44 -17.23
N LEU A 55 6.43 -11.81 -16.82
CA LEU A 55 7.79 -12.33 -16.79
C LEU A 55 8.38 -12.25 -15.37
N SER A 56 7.55 -12.17 -14.33
CA SER A 56 7.99 -12.11 -12.94
C SER A 56 9.00 -13.22 -12.61
N HIS A 57 9.99 -12.93 -11.79
CA HIS A 57 11.03 -13.84 -11.32
C HIS A 57 11.89 -14.51 -12.42
N CYS A 58 11.89 -13.99 -13.64
CA CYS A 58 12.75 -14.43 -14.73
C CYS A 58 14.18 -13.85 -14.59
N ARG A 59 14.95 -14.35 -13.61
CA ARG A 59 16.24 -13.75 -13.18
C ARG A 59 17.33 -13.64 -14.26
N LEU A 60 17.20 -14.34 -15.39
CA LEU A 60 18.21 -14.33 -16.47
C LEU A 60 17.84 -13.45 -17.66
N ILE A 61 16.71 -12.74 -17.63
CA ILE A 61 16.34 -11.81 -18.70
C ILE A 61 16.98 -10.46 -18.45
N THR A 62 17.38 -9.77 -19.53
CA THR A 62 17.96 -8.43 -19.46
C THR A 62 17.01 -7.34 -19.98
N GLY A 63 15.81 -7.74 -20.44
CA GLY A 63 14.84 -6.90 -21.13
C GLY A 63 15.02 -6.84 -22.64
N PHE A 64 16.14 -7.36 -23.17
CA PHE A 64 16.43 -7.31 -24.60
C PHE A 64 15.54 -8.23 -25.45
N SER A 65 14.91 -9.23 -24.83
CA SER A 65 14.02 -10.16 -25.52
C SER A 65 12.65 -9.57 -25.87
N ILE A 66 12.23 -8.47 -25.24
CA ILE A 66 10.89 -7.89 -25.36
C ILE A 66 10.87 -6.54 -26.11
N ARG A 67 11.96 -6.21 -26.81
CA ARG A 67 12.24 -4.93 -27.48
C ARG A 67 11.24 -4.47 -28.55
N SER A 68 10.23 -5.27 -28.88
CA SER A 68 9.25 -4.94 -29.91
C SER A 68 7.90 -5.59 -29.59
N THR A 69 7.12 -4.94 -28.73
CA THR A 69 5.79 -5.43 -28.32
C THR A 69 4.76 -4.31 -28.44
N PRO A 70 4.30 -3.98 -29.66
CA PRO A 70 3.66 -2.70 -29.95
C PRO A 70 2.30 -2.51 -29.28
N ASN A 71 1.59 -3.61 -29.03
CA ASN A 71 0.26 -3.61 -28.42
C ASN A 71 0.29 -3.94 -26.92
N LEU A 72 1.48 -4.04 -26.32
CA LEU A 72 1.62 -4.35 -24.92
C LEU A 72 1.16 -3.16 -24.07
N THR A 73 0.27 -3.44 -23.12
CA THR A 73 -0.31 -2.45 -22.19
C THR A 73 0.05 -2.76 -20.75
N HIS A 74 0.28 -4.03 -20.41
CA HIS A 74 0.64 -4.49 -19.08
C HIS A 74 1.87 -5.39 -19.15
N LEU A 75 2.87 -5.07 -18.35
CA LEU A 75 4.10 -5.83 -18.24
C LEU A 75 4.47 -6.01 -16.77
N ASN A 76 4.61 -7.26 -16.35
CA ASN A 76 5.15 -7.61 -15.04
C ASN A 76 6.56 -8.20 -15.21
N LEU A 77 7.54 -7.54 -14.60
CA LEU A 77 8.96 -7.92 -14.54
C LEU A 77 9.45 -8.05 -13.10
N GLN A 78 8.54 -8.14 -12.11
CA GLN A 78 8.87 -8.26 -10.69
C GLN A 78 10.01 -9.26 -10.45
N GLY A 79 11.03 -8.88 -9.68
CA GLY A 79 12.14 -9.77 -9.29
C GLY A 79 13.04 -10.21 -10.44
N CYS A 80 13.00 -9.55 -11.60
CA CYS A 80 13.94 -9.78 -12.70
C CYS A 80 15.25 -9.01 -12.49
N ALA A 81 16.11 -9.53 -11.61
CA ALA A 81 17.34 -8.88 -11.13
C ALA A 81 18.35 -8.44 -12.23
N ASN A 82 18.22 -8.94 -13.47
CA ASN A 82 19.11 -8.60 -14.58
C ASN A 82 18.51 -7.62 -15.61
N VAL A 83 17.26 -7.20 -15.46
CA VAL A 83 16.65 -6.16 -16.30
C VAL A 83 17.34 -4.82 -16.02
N THR A 84 17.63 -4.07 -17.08
CA THR A 84 18.31 -2.76 -16.99
C THR A 84 17.50 -1.71 -17.72
N ASN A 85 17.75 -0.42 -17.43
CA ASN A 85 17.14 0.70 -18.15
C ASN A 85 17.31 0.57 -19.68
N LYS A 86 18.51 0.18 -20.14
CA LYS A 86 18.81 -0.05 -21.56
C LYS A 86 18.00 -1.21 -22.16
N GLY A 87 17.66 -2.21 -21.35
CA GLY A 87 16.78 -3.31 -21.73
C GLY A 87 15.34 -2.84 -21.96
N LEU A 88 14.89 -1.88 -21.15
CA LEU A 88 13.55 -1.32 -21.21
C LEU A 88 13.37 -0.18 -22.21
N THR A 89 14.46 0.47 -22.66
CA THR A 89 14.39 1.59 -23.61
C THR A 89 13.55 1.25 -24.85
N ASP A 90 13.77 0.10 -25.49
CA ASP A 90 13.01 -0.27 -26.69
C ASP A 90 11.56 -0.64 -26.37
N VAL A 91 11.30 -1.20 -25.18
CA VAL A 91 9.93 -1.45 -24.69
C VAL A 91 9.21 -0.12 -24.53
N ALA A 92 9.86 0.88 -23.90
CA ALA A 92 9.31 2.21 -23.70
C ALA A 92 8.96 2.91 -25.03
N LEU A 93 9.78 2.70 -26.07
CA LEU A 93 9.58 3.30 -27.38
C LEU A 93 8.54 2.59 -28.25
N SER A 94 8.40 1.27 -28.11
CA SER A 94 7.55 0.46 -29.00
C SER A 94 6.14 0.24 -28.46
N SER A 95 5.97 0.20 -27.15
CA SER A 95 4.72 -0.23 -26.50
C SER A 95 3.81 0.94 -26.12
N GLN A 96 2.55 0.61 -25.80
CA GLN A 96 1.57 1.54 -25.24
C GLN A 96 1.33 1.19 -23.76
N LEU A 97 2.42 0.97 -23.00
CA LEU A 97 2.34 0.52 -21.62
C LEU A 97 1.55 1.51 -20.75
N GLN A 98 0.59 0.95 -20.03
CA GLN A 98 -0.25 1.62 -19.04
C GLN A 98 0.07 1.12 -17.62
N HIS A 99 0.55 -0.11 -17.50
CA HIS A 99 0.88 -0.76 -16.25
C HIS A 99 2.23 -1.47 -16.34
N LEU A 100 3.14 -1.09 -15.44
CA LEU A 100 4.47 -1.67 -15.37
C LEU A 100 4.83 -2.01 -13.92
N ASP A 101 5.11 -3.28 -13.67
CA ASP A 101 5.65 -3.75 -12.40
C ASP A 101 7.12 -4.12 -12.61
N LEU A 102 8.01 -3.35 -11.98
CA LEU A 102 9.46 -3.53 -11.98
C LEU A 102 9.98 -3.80 -10.58
N SER A 103 9.09 -4.12 -9.64
CA SER A 103 9.47 -4.33 -8.27
C SER A 103 10.60 -5.34 -8.10
N ARG A 104 11.48 -5.12 -7.11
CA ARG A 104 12.67 -5.95 -6.84
C ARG A 104 13.59 -6.10 -8.06
N CYS A 105 13.59 -5.16 -9.01
CA CYS A 105 14.55 -5.09 -10.10
C CYS A 105 15.73 -4.20 -9.70
N GLU A 106 16.74 -4.80 -9.07
CA GLU A 106 17.88 -4.10 -8.44
C GLU A 106 18.72 -3.23 -9.38
N LYS A 107 18.67 -3.46 -10.70
CA LYS A 107 19.45 -2.73 -11.70
C LYS A 107 18.69 -1.60 -12.40
N ILE A 108 17.43 -1.37 -12.03
CA ILE A 108 16.66 -0.23 -12.53
C ILE A 108 17.02 1.00 -11.70
N THR A 109 17.29 2.11 -12.39
CA THR A 109 17.69 3.38 -11.75
C THR A 109 16.73 4.53 -12.04
N GLY A 110 15.64 4.27 -12.77
CA GLY A 110 14.67 5.30 -13.17
C GLY A 110 14.94 5.88 -14.56
N PHE A 111 16.20 5.83 -15.01
CA PHE A 111 16.59 6.35 -16.31
C PHE A 111 15.75 5.72 -17.43
N SER A 112 15.38 6.53 -18.42
CA SER A 112 14.61 6.12 -19.62
C SER A 112 13.10 5.87 -19.41
N MET A 113 12.60 5.93 -18.17
CA MET A 113 11.16 5.79 -17.92
C MET A 113 10.34 6.97 -18.42
N CYS A 114 10.96 8.15 -18.58
CA CYS A 114 10.34 9.32 -19.19
C CYS A 114 9.80 9.08 -20.62
N MET A 115 10.15 7.97 -21.29
CA MET A 115 9.60 7.64 -22.61
C MET A 115 8.22 6.95 -22.54
N MET A 116 7.81 6.43 -21.39
CA MET A 116 6.57 5.64 -21.22
C MET A 116 5.34 6.53 -21.00
N GLN A 117 5.02 7.40 -21.96
CA GLN A 117 4.07 8.51 -21.81
C GLN A 117 2.61 8.14 -21.48
N ASN A 118 2.22 6.87 -21.68
CA ASN A 118 0.89 6.36 -21.37
C ASN A 118 0.78 5.67 -20.01
N LEU A 119 1.88 5.62 -19.25
CA LEU A 119 1.92 4.87 -18.01
C LEU A 119 1.01 5.51 -16.96
N THR A 120 0.14 4.69 -16.39
CA THR A 120 -0.82 5.06 -15.34
C THR A 120 -0.49 4.41 -14.00
N TYR A 121 0.18 3.25 -14.04
CA TYR A 121 0.60 2.47 -12.89
C TYR A 121 2.06 2.08 -13.03
N LEU A 122 2.86 2.39 -12.02
CA LEU A 122 4.26 2.01 -11.91
C LEU A 122 4.56 1.48 -10.50
N ASP A 123 5.02 0.24 -10.42
CA ASP A 123 5.51 -0.35 -9.19
C ASP A 123 7.03 -0.56 -9.27
N LEU A 124 7.74 0.06 -8.33
CA LEU A 124 9.18 0.02 -8.15
C LEU A 124 9.55 -0.42 -6.73
N HIS A 125 8.66 -1.11 -5.99
CA HIS A 125 8.97 -1.52 -4.63
C HIS A 125 10.28 -2.32 -4.57
N ASP A 126 11.08 -2.09 -3.53
CA ASP A 126 12.41 -2.70 -3.34
C ASP A 126 13.40 -2.48 -4.52
N CYS A 127 13.22 -1.47 -5.37
CA CYS A 127 14.20 -1.11 -6.40
C CYS A 127 15.32 -0.24 -5.82
N LYS A 128 16.28 -0.89 -5.16
CA LYS A 128 17.35 -0.26 -4.36
C LYS A 128 18.27 0.72 -5.09
N SER A 129 18.25 0.75 -6.42
CA SER A 129 19.09 1.65 -7.23
C SER A 129 18.34 2.88 -7.76
N ILE A 130 17.06 3.06 -7.41
CA ILE A 130 16.32 4.30 -7.72
C ILE A 130 16.83 5.44 -6.83
N THR A 131 17.15 6.58 -7.45
CA THR A 131 17.56 7.83 -6.78
C THR A 131 16.64 8.98 -7.20
N ASP A 132 16.83 10.17 -6.62
CA ASP A 132 16.09 11.38 -7.01
C ASP A 132 16.30 11.79 -8.49
N GLU A 133 17.42 11.43 -9.11
CA GLU A 133 17.63 11.59 -10.55
C GLU A 133 16.66 10.70 -11.35
N GLY A 134 16.46 9.46 -10.91
CA GLY A 134 15.48 8.55 -11.48
C GLY A 134 14.04 9.04 -11.30
N LEU A 135 13.73 9.62 -10.13
CA LEU A 135 12.44 10.26 -9.89
C LEU A 135 12.20 11.46 -10.80
N SER A 136 13.25 12.23 -11.12
CA SER A 136 13.14 13.35 -12.05
C SER A 136 12.65 12.90 -13.42
N ASP A 137 13.13 11.75 -13.93
CA ASP A 137 12.62 11.15 -15.17
C ASP A 137 11.16 10.68 -15.03
N ILE A 138 10.83 9.96 -13.95
CA ILE A 138 9.46 9.48 -13.67
C ILE A 138 8.49 10.66 -13.56
N SER A 139 8.93 11.79 -13.01
CA SER A 139 8.10 12.97 -12.79
C SER A 139 7.55 13.62 -14.07
N THR A 140 8.08 13.21 -15.23
CA THR A 140 7.63 13.67 -16.56
C THR A 140 6.44 12.89 -17.09
N LEU A 141 6.01 11.82 -16.42
CA LEU A 141 4.92 10.95 -16.85
C LEU A 141 3.55 11.60 -16.62
N PRO A 142 2.84 12.03 -17.68
CA PRO A 142 1.68 12.91 -17.53
C PRO A 142 0.39 12.19 -17.10
N GLN A 143 0.34 10.86 -17.27
CA GLN A 143 -0.82 10.04 -16.96
C GLN A 143 -0.68 9.21 -15.69
N LEU A 144 0.46 9.30 -15.00
CA LEU A 144 0.77 8.44 -13.86
C LEU A 144 -0.18 8.75 -12.71
N GLN A 145 -0.87 7.71 -12.22
CA GLN A 145 -1.88 7.77 -11.17
C GLN A 145 -1.44 7.01 -9.92
N TYR A 146 -0.70 5.92 -10.11
CA TYR A 146 -0.17 5.06 -9.05
C TYR A 146 1.35 4.95 -9.18
N LEU A 147 2.05 5.19 -8.08
CA LEU A 147 3.49 5.03 -7.96
C LEU A 147 3.84 4.38 -6.61
N ASP A 148 4.41 3.19 -6.66
CA ASP A 148 4.96 2.51 -5.49
C ASP A 148 6.49 2.57 -5.54
N LEU A 149 7.09 3.17 -4.52
CA LEU A 149 8.53 3.31 -4.32
C LEU A 149 8.95 2.76 -2.96
N SER A 150 8.12 1.95 -2.31
CA SER A 150 8.41 1.38 -1.01
C SER A 150 9.76 0.65 -1.01
N GLY A 151 10.55 0.80 0.06
CA GLY A 151 11.88 0.21 0.18
C GLY A 151 12.97 0.82 -0.72
N CYS A 152 12.70 1.92 -1.43
CA CYS A 152 13.72 2.64 -2.20
C CYS A 152 14.53 3.61 -1.33
N GLU A 153 15.49 3.07 -0.57
CA GLU A 153 16.23 3.79 0.49
C GLU A 153 17.09 4.99 0.02
N LEU A 154 17.44 5.05 -1.27
CA LEU A 154 18.29 6.12 -1.83
C LEU A 154 17.50 7.38 -2.26
N ILE A 155 16.18 7.36 -2.15
CA ILE A 155 15.33 8.51 -2.44
C ILE A 155 15.32 9.46 -1.24
N THR A 156 15.56 10.75 -1.49
CA THR A 156 15.49 11.78 -0.44
C THR A 156 14.28 12.69 -0.59
N GLY A 157 13.66 12.74 -1.78
CA GLY A 157 12.44 13.51 -1.97
C GLY A 157 11.93 13.66 -3.40
N PHE A 158 10.82 14.40 -3.47
CA PHE A 158 9.99 14.71 -4.63
C PHE A 158 9.89 16.21 -4.87
N SER A 159 10.79 17.04 -4.32
CA SER A 159 10.66 18.50 -4.33
C SER A 159 10.48 19.11 -5.73
N MET A 160 10.95 18.43 -6.79
CA MET A 160 10.83 18.86 -8.20
C MET A 160 9.81 18.05 -9.03
N CYS A 161 9.01 17.17 -8.41
CA CYS A 161 8.13 16.26 -9.14
C CYS A 161 6.83 16.93 -9.61
N ARG A 162 6.42 16.71 -10.87
CA ARG A 162 5.22 17.28 -11.49
C ARG A 162 4.19 16.24 -11.93
N LEU A 163 3.85 15.33 -11.02
CA LEU A 163 2.90 14.25 -11.30
C LEU A 163 1.44 14.69 -11.05
N GLN A 164 0.89 15.47 -11.98
CA GLN A 164 -0.42 16.12 -11.83
C GLN A 164 -1.60 15.17 -11.61
N LYS A 165 -1.52 13.95 -12.14
CA LYS A 165 -2.56 12.93 -12.03
C LYS A 165 -2.30 11.89 -10.94
N LEU A 166 -1.20 12.02 -10.20
CA LEU A 166 -0.86 11.06 -9.16
C LEU A 166 -1.90 11.14 -8.05
N THR A 167 -2.52 10.01 -7.78
CA THR A 167 -3.54 9.85 -6.74
C THR A 167 -3.05 8.92 -5.64
N HIS A 168 -2.15 7.98 -5.94
CA HIS A 168 -1.62 7.02 -4.99
C HIS A 168 -0.09 7.06 -5.03
N LEU A 169 0.52 7.24 -3.86
CA LEU A 169 1.97 7.24 -3.68
C LEU A 169 2.33 6.41 -2.44
N ASP A 170 3.14 5.39 -2.64
CA ASP A 170 3.71 4.59 -1.54
C ASP A 170 5.22 4.85 -1.41
N LEU A 171 5.62 5.29 -0.22
CA LEU A 171 7.00 5.58 0.21
C LEU A 171 7.38 4.78 1.46
N HIS A 172 6.66 3.71 1.77
CA HIS A 172 6.95 2.87 2.94
C HIS A 172 8.43 2.49 3.00
N GLY A 173 9.08 2.72 4.14
CA GLY A 173 10.48 2.35 4.35
C GLY A 173 11.50 3.21 3.57
N CYS A 174 11.09 4.29 2.91
CA CYS A 174 12.02 5.26 2.31
C CYS A 174 12.64 6.16 3.39
N ALA A 175 13.53 5.58 4.20
CA ALA A 175 14.02 6.19 5.44
C ALA A 175 14.63 7.59 5.27
N SER A 176 15.21 7.91 4.10
CA SER A 176 15.87 9.18 3.80
C SER A 176 14.92 10.31 3.40
N VAL A 177 13.62 10.05 3.23
CA VAL A 177 12.63 11.05 2.84
C VAL A 177 12.33 12.00 4.00
N THR A 178 12.29 13.30 3.69
CA THR A 178 12.05 14.39 4.65
C THR A 178 10.80 15.19 4.29
N ASP A 179 10.35 16.07 5.19
CA ASP A 179 9.28 17.03 4.89
C ASP A 179 9.57 17.90 3.66
N GLU A 180 10.81 18.39 3.53
CA GLU A 180 11.26 19.19 2.37
C GLU A 180 11.19 18.36 1.09
N GLY A 181 11.56 17.08 1.18
CA GLY A 181 11.42 16.13 0.10
C GLY A 181 9.98 16.02 -0.40
N LEU A 182 8.97 16.07 0.45
CA LEU A 182 7.57 15.91 0.04
C LEU A 182 6.90 17.19 -0.48
N MET A 183 7.59 18.33 -0.51
CA MET A 183 6.99 19.61 -0.90
C MET A 183 6.45 19.63 -2.34
N GLY A 184 7.11 18.95 -3.28
CA GLY A 184 6.64 18.90 -4.68
C GLY A 184 5.31 18.15 -4.84
N ILE A 185 5.02 17.17 -3.98
CA ILE A 185 3.74 16.43 -3.99
C ILE A 185 2.61 17.39 -3.61
N LYS A 186 2.83 18.21 -2.58
CA LYS A 186 1.86 19.21 -2.12
C LYS A 186 1.54 20.26 -3.19
N GLU A 187 2.49 20.63 -4.03
CA GLU A 187 2.31 21.69 -5.04
C GLU A 187 1.78 21.19 -6.39
N TYR A 188 2.19 19.99 -6.82
CA TYR A 188 2.03 19.56 -8.22
C TYR A 188 1.28 18.24 -8.40
N SER A 189 0.67 17.69 -7.34
CA SER A 189 -0.07 16.44 -7.42
C SER A 189 -1.45 16.52 -6.78
N ALA A 190 -2.32 15.58 -7.12
CA ALA A 190 -3.63 15.40 -6.53
C ALA A 190 -3.66 14.14 -5.65
N VAL A 191 -2.58 13.86 -4.91
CA VAL A 191 -2.45 12.63 -4.12
C VAL A 191 -3.57 12.54 -3.09
N GLN A 192 -4.28 11.41 -3.15
CA GLN A 192 -5.40 11.02 -2.30
C GLN A 192 -4.98 9.96 -1.28
N SER A 193 -4.08 9.05 -1.67
CA SER A 193 -3.53 8.02 -0.80
C SER A 193 -2.01 8.17 -0.71
N LEU A 194 -1.51 8.41 0.50
CA LEU A 194 -0.10 8.54 0.78
C LEU A 194 0.31 7.58 1.90
N ASN A 195 1.26 6.70 1.60
CA ASN A 195 1.93 5.89 2.61
C ASN A 195 3.35 6.40 2.79
N VAL A 196 3.69 6.85 4.00
CA VAL A 196 5.04 7.26 4.38
C VAL A 196 5.50 6.54 5.64
N SER A 197 4.93 5.38 5.93
CA SER A 197 5.29 4.60 7.09
C SER A 197 6.77 4.20 7.09
N GLY A 198 7.42 4.23 8.25
CA GLY A 198 8.87 4.01 8.37
C GLY A 198 9.77 5.13 7.82
N CYS A 199 9.22 6.26 7.34
CA CYS A 199 10.00 7.45 6.97
C CYS A 199 10.36 8.29 8.21
N ASN A 200 11.40 7.87 8.92
CA ASN A 200 11.80 8.40 10.24
C ASN A 200 12.30 9.85 10.28
N HIS A 201 12.39 10.53 9.14
CA HIS A 201 12.80 11.94 9.04
C HIS A 201 11.63 12.90 8.74
N ILE A 202 10.40 12.40 8.62
CA ILE A 202 9.20 13.23 8.47
C ILE A 202 8.72 13.69 9.86
N THR A 203 8.48 14.99 9.99
CA THR A 203 7.94 15.65 11.18
C THR A 203 6.46 16.03 11.03
N GLY A 204 5.91 15.91 9.83
CA GLY A 204 4.50 16.15 9.51
C GLY A 204 4.20 17.56 8.99
N SER A 205 5.19 18.46 9.00
CA SER A 205 5.05 19.81 8.43
C SER A 205 4.68 19.81 6.94
N CYS A 206 5.09 18.79 6.19
CA CYS A 206 4.73 18.61 4.78
C CYS A 206 3.23 18.39 4.54
N PHE A 207 2.51 17.80 5.50
CA PHE A 207 1.08 17.49 5.37
C PHE A 207 0.20 18.74 5.38
N ARG A 208 0.71 19.87 5.91
CA ARG A 208 -0.07 21.12 5.96
C ARG A 208 -0.49 21.54 4.55
N ASN A 209 -1.80 21.66 4.34
CA ASN A 209 -2.44 21.99 3.05
C ASN A 209 -2.40 20.90 1.97
N MET A 210 -2.12 19.63 2.29
CA MET A 210 -2.40 18.51 1.38
C MET A 210 -3.91 18.22 1.36
N ARG A 211 -4.70 19.13 0.78
CA ARG A 211 -6.17 19.14 0.90
C ARG A 211 -6.86 17.98 0.16
N SER A 212 -6.18 17.36 -0.80
CA SER A 212 -6.73 16.22 -1.55
C SER A 212 -6.57 14.89 -0.82
N LEU A 213 -5.83 14.85 0.29
CA LEU A 213 -5.44 13.61 0.93
C LEU A 213 -6.61 13.00 1.71
N THR A 214 -7.01 11.79 1.31
CA THR A 214 -8.11 11.03 1.90
C THR A 214 -7.63 9.81 2.70
N CYS A 215 -6.44 9.30 2.42
CA CYS A 215 -5.84 8.17 3.13
C CYS A 215 -4.37 8.48 3.45
N LEU A 216 -3.99 8.33 4.71
CA LEU A 216 -2.63 8.57 5.18
C LEU A 216 -2.18 7.41 6.08
N ASP A 217 -1.07 6.78 5.72
CA ASP A 217 -0.36 5.83 6.57
C ASP A 217 0.97 6.43 7.03
N VAL A 218 1.12 6.53 8.36
CA VAL A 218 2.29 7.09 9.05
C VAL A 218 2.79 6.16 10.16
N HIS A 219 2.46 4.87 10.12
CA HIS A 219 2.94 3.94 11.14
C HIS A 219 4.48 3.89 11.17
N HIS A 220 5.07 3.69 12.35
CA HIS A 220 6.51 3.78 12.57
C HIS A 220 7.17 5.14 12.22
N CYS A 221 6.43 6.25 12.21
CA CYS A 221 6.99 7.60 12.02
C CYS A 221 6.89 8.46 13.30
N GLU A 222 7.70 8.12 14.31
CA GLU A 222 7.60 8.65 15.68
C GLU A 222 7.78 10.17 15.84
N LYS A 223 8.31 10.86 14.82
CA LYS A 223 8.57 12.31 14.87
C LYS A 223 7.41 13.17 14.34
N ILE A 224 6.34 12.56 13.84
CA ILE A 224 5.23 13.30 13.25
C ILE A 224 4.41 14.01 14.32
N ASP A 225 4.26 15.33 14.18
CA ASP A 225 3.33 16.14 14.98
C ASP A 225 1.90 15.98 14.44
N LEU A 226 1.04 15.31 15.22
CA LEU A 226 -0.36 15.09 14.88
C LEU A 226 -1.17 16.39 14.69
N LYS A 227 -0.71 17.54 15.23
CA LYS A 227 -1.34 18.84 14.93
C LYS A 227 -1.23 19.23 13.47
N CYS A 228 -0.24 18.71 12.75
CA CYS A 228 -0.14 18.91 11.31
C CYS A 228 -1.12 18.00 10.56
N VAL A 229 -1.29 16.75 11.02
CA VAL A 229 -2.25 15.78 10.47
C VAL A 229 -3.69 16.26 10.66
N SER A 230 -4.01 16.89 11.78
CA SER A 230 -5.36 17.43 12.04
C SER A 230 -5.80 18.54 11.08
N THR A 231 -4.91 19.04 10.22
CA THR A 231 -5.23 20.03 9.17
C THR A 231 -5.80 19.42 7.88
N LEU A 232 -5.82 18.09 7.78
CA LEU A 232 -6.25 17.34 6.59
C LEU A 232 -7.77 17.11 6.60
N SER A 233 -8.55 18.14 6.28
CA SER A 233 -10.03 18.11 6.43
C SER A 233 -10.76 17.02 5.62
N GLU A 234 -10.17 16.56 4.51
CA GLU A 234 -10.74 15.52 3.64
C GLU A 234 -10.29 14.10 4.03
N LEU A 235 -9.52 13.94 5.13
CA LEU A 235 -8.95 12.67 5.53
C LEU A 235 -10.03 11.70 6.00
N GLN A 236 -10.12 10.54 5.35
CA GLN A 236 -11.10 9.48 5.61
C GLN A 236 -10.49 8.25 6.27
N CYS A 237 -9.21 7.97 6.00
CA CYS A 237 -8.47 6.85 6.56
C CYS A 237 -7.13 7.33 7.14
N LEU A 238 -6.84 6.96 8.38
CA LEU A 238 -5.60 7.28 9.06
C LEU A 238 -5.05 6.04 9.76
N ASP A 239 -3.81 5.65 9.41
CA ASP A 239 -3.08 4.60 10.09
C ASP A 239 -1.98 5.17 10.98
N LEU A 240 -2.15 4.96 12.29
CA LEU A 240 -1.25 5.32 13.39
C LEU A 240 -0.82 4.07 14.17
N LYS A 241 -0.71 2.91 13.51
CA LYS A 241 -0.27 1.68 14.16
C LYS A 241 1.08 1.86 14.87
N SER A 242 1.15 1.35 16.10
CA SER A 242 2.31 1.38 16.98
C SER A 242 2.92 2.78 17.13
N PHE A 243 2.09 3.82 17.02
CA PHE A 243 2.54 5.21 17.09
C PHE A 243 2.61 5.66 18.57
N PRO A 244 3.69 6.34 19.00
CA PRO A 244 3.85 6.75 20.40
C PRO A 244 3.00 7.98 20.70
N VAL A 245 1.73 7.77 21.05
CA VAL A 245 0.75 8.84 21.33
C VAL A 245 -0.08 8.58 22.58
N THR A 246 -0.50 9.69 23.19
CA THR A 246 -1.44 9.75 24.32
C THR A 246 -2.83 10.21 23.87
N ASP A 247 -3.83 10.04 24.74
CA ASP A 247 -5.19 10.55 24.49
C ASP A 247 -5.22 12.08 24.28
N GLU A 248 -4.32 12.84 24.94
CA GLU A 248 -4.24 14.31 24.81
C GLU A 248 -3.78 14.74 23.40
N GLU A 249 -2.81 14.04 22.83
CA GLU A 249 -2.27 14.33 21.50
C GLU A 249 -3.28 13.95 20.40
N LEU A 250 -4.03 12.86 20.60
CA LEU A 250 -5.05 12.39 19.68
C LEU A 250 -6.32 13.25 19.69
N TRP A 251 -6.57 14.03 20.75
CA TRP A 251 -7.70 14.95 20.79
C TRP A 251 -7.76 15.90 19.59
N GLY A 252 -6.59 16.26 19.04
CA GLY A 252 -6.47 17.08 17.82
C GLY A 252 -7.18 16.47 16.60
N LEU A 253 -7.34 15.14 16.53
CA LEU A 253 -8.03 14.46 15.43
C LEU A 253 -9.55 14.70 15.44
N SER A 254 -10.12 15.29 16.49
CA SER A 254 -11.53 15.68 16.55
C SER A 254 -11.96 16.70 15.48
N SER A 255 -11.00 17.39 14.85
CA SER A 255 -11.28 18.29 13.72
C SER A 255 -11.48 17.57 12.38
N LEU A 256 -11.13 16.29 12.29
CA LEU A 256 -11.22 15.50 11.06
C LEU A 256 -12.66 15.01 10.84
N SER A 257 -13.50 15.87 10.26
CA SER A 257 -14.94 15.61 10.09
C SER A 257 -15.29 14.51 9.09
N GLU A 258 -14.34 14.10 8.25
CA GLU A 258 -14.56 13.05 7.25
C GLU A 258 -13.93 11.70 7.65
N LEU A 259 -13.30 11.62 8.84
CA LEU A 259 -12.57 10.42 9.26
C LEU A 259 -13.51 9.25 9.53
N LYS A 260 -13.36 8.19 8.75
CA LYS A 260 -14.18 6.96 8.79
C LYS A 260 -13.39 5.77 9.34
N GLU A 261 -12.12 5.69 9.01
CA GLU A 261 -11.25 4.58 9.39
C GLU A 261 -10.05 5.08 10.17
N LEU A 262 -9.82 4.47 11.33
CA LEU A 262 -8.71 4.80 12.19
C LEU A 262 -8.06 3.52 12.74
N ASN A 263 -6.78 3.35 12.44
CA ASN A 263 -5.96 2.29 13.02
C ASN A 263 -5.03 2.87 14.09
N LEU A 264 -5.21 2.41 15.33
CA LEU A 264 -4.41 2.74 16.50
C LEU A 264 -3.80 1.48 17.13
N SER A 265 -3.78 0.37 16.39
CA SER A 265 -3.29 -0.91 16.91
C SER A 265 -1.88 -0.76 17.50
N GLY A 266 -1.65 -1.31 18.71
CA GLY A 266 -0.37 -1.23 19.39
C GLY A 266 -0.02 0.13 20.02
N CYS A 267 -0.89 1.15 19.95
CA CYS A 267 -0.73 2.39 20.70
C CYS A 267 -1.00 2.11 22.18
N ASN A 268 0.05 1.95 22.98
CA ASN A 268 -0.09 1.47 24.35
C ASN A 268 -0.43 2.55 25.37
N ASP A 269 -0.16 3.82 25.08
CA ASP A 269 -0.33 4.93 26.03
C ASP A 269 -1.71 5.62 25.94
N ILE A 270 -2.65 5.03 25.19
CA ILE A 270 -4.02 5.53 25.04
C ILE A 270 -4.99 4.73 25.92
N THR A 271 -5.95 5.43 26.54
CA THR A 271 -7.07 4.78 27.25
C THR A 271 -8.32 4.69 26.38
N GLY A 272 -8.37 5.47 25.29
CA GLY A 272 -9.53 5.57 24.39
C GLY A 272 -10.60 6.56 24.87
N CYS A 273 -10.34 7.34 25.92
CA CYS A 273 -11.33 8.24 26.51
C CYS A 273 -11.75 9.40 25.58
N TRP A 274 -10.90 9.81 24.64
CA TRP A 274 -11.14 10.89 23.67
C TRP A 274 -11.96 10.48 22.45
N LEU A 275 -12.09 9.17 22.17
CA LEU A 275 -12.63 8.65 20.90
C LEU A 275 -14.05 9.15 20.61
N ASN A 276 -14.83 9.50 21.63
CA ASN A 276 -16.16 10.09 21.45
C ASN A 276 -16.15 11.44 20.71
N ALA A 277 -14.99 12.09 20.57
CA ALA A 277 -14.82 13.30 19.81
C ALA A 277 -14.79 13.06 18.28
N VAL A 278 -14.56 11.82 17.83
CA VAL A 278 -14.53 11.44 16.40
C VAL A 278 -15.73 10.54 16.07
N SER A 279 -16.93 11.12 16.13
CA SER A 279 -18.19 10.38 16.00
C SER A 279 -18.49 9.79 14.62
N THR A 280 -17.67 10.11 13.62
CA THR A 280 -17.82 9.73 12.20
C THR A 280 -17.24 8.36 11.88
N LEU A 281 -16.46 7.78 12.79
CA LEU A 281 -15.78 6.50 12.59
C LEU A 281 -16.76 5.37 12.30
N THR A 282 -16.47 4.63 11.24
CA THR A 282 -17.14 3.39 10.84
C THR A 282 -16.27 2.16 11.11
N ARG A 283 -14.94 2.32 11.12
CA ARG A 283 -13.97 1.27 11.41
C ARG A 283 -12.90 1.79 12.37
N LEU A 284 -12.70 1.06 13.46
CA LEU A 284 -11.70 1.38 14.49
C LEU A 284 -10.93 0.13 14.88
N ASP A 285 -9.61 0.19 14.74
CA ASP A 285 -8.69 -0.86 15.21
C ASP A 285 -7.92 -0.34 16.43
N LEU A 286 -8.16 -0.95 17.58
CA LEU A 286 -7.45 -0.72 18.85
C LEU A 286 -6.72 -1.99 19.30
N SER A 287 -6.46 -2.94 18.40
CA SER A 287 -5.84 -4.21 18.76
C SER A 287 -4.48 -3.99 19.43
N ASN A 288 -4.20 -4.76 20.48
CA ASN A 288 -2.98 -4.68 21.28
C ASN A 288 -2.76 -3.32 21.98
N CYS A 289 -3.81 -2.50 22.19
CA CYS A 289 -3.75 -1.32 23.05
C CYS A 289 -4.01 -1.70 24.52
N HIS A 290 -2.93 -1.98 25.26
CA HIS A 290 -3.05 -2.57 26.61
C HIS A 290 -3.76 -1.65 27.64
N ASN A 291 -3.71 -0.33 27.48
CA ASN A 291 -4.33 0.63 28.41
C ASN A 291 -5.77 1.00 28.07
N VAL A 292 -6.33 0.51 26.95
CA VAL A 292 -7.75 0.67 26.63
C VAL A 292 -8.59 -0.06 27.67
N ASN A 293 -9.51 0.67 28.29
CA ASN A 293 -10.26 0.21 29.46
C ASN A 293 -11.76 0.50 29.39
N ASN A 294 -12.52 0.14 30.43
CA ASN A 294 -13.97 0.37 30.51
C ASN A 294 -14.40 1.83 30.31
N THR A 295 -13.57 2.80 30.69
CA THR A 295 -13.82 4.23 30.41
C THR A 295 -13.68 4.53 28.92
N GLY A 296 -12.65 3.98 28.27
CA GLY A 296 -12.51 4.03 26.82
C GLY A 296 -13.70 3.40 26.09
N LEU A 297 -14.15 2.21 26.52
CA LEU A 297 -15.33 1.55 25.95
C LEU A 297 -16.62 2.37 26.16
N MET A 298 -16.74 3.11 27.28
CA MET A 298 -17.82 4.07 27.45
C MET A 298 -17.76 5.19 26.40
N SER A 299 -16.58 5.71 26.07
CA SER A 299 -16.43 6.70 24.99
C SER A 299 -16.74 6.10 23.61
N ILE A 300 -16.22 4.89 23.31
CA ILE A 300 -16.48 4.16 22.06
C ILE A 300 -17.96 3.87 21.88
N SER A 301 -18.71 3.60 22.96
CA SER A 301 -20.16 3.36 22.88
C SER A 301 -20.98 4.55 22.35
N LYS A 302 -20.38 5.74 22.25
CA LYS A 302 -20.99 6.94 21.64
C LYS A 302 -20.81 6.99 20.11
N LEU A 303 -19.98 6.12 19.53
CA LEU A 303 -19.70 6.05 18.09
C LEU A 303 -20.84 5.37 17.33
N SER A 304 -21.97 6.06 17.16
CA SER A 304 -23.19 5.51 16.55
C SER A 304 -23.05 5.01 15.11
N GLN A 305 -21.99 5.42 14.41
CA GLN A 305 -21.69 5.00 13.04
C GLN A 305 -20.73 3.80 12.95
N LEU A 306 -20.24 3.29 14.08
CA LEU A 306 -19.22 2.25 14.10
C LEU A 306 -19.79 0.89 13.65
N HIS A 307 -19.20 0.33 12.60
CA HIS A 307 -19.55 -0.97 12.02
C HIS A 307 -18.54 -2.05 12.41
N HIS A 308 -17.26 -1.69 12.52
CA HIS A 308 -16.16 -2.62 12.76
C HIS A 308 -15.30 -2.10 13.92
N LEU A 309 -15.10 -2.94 14.94
CA LEU A 309 -14.26 -2.65 16.08
C LEU A 309 -13.34 -3.85 16.39
N ASP A 310 -12.03 -3.61 16.41
CA ASP A 310 -11.04 -4.59 16.87
C ASP A 310 -10.47 -4.17 18.23
N LEU A 311 -10.64 -5.04 19.24
CA LEU A 311 -10.11 -4.94 20.60
C LEU A 311 -9.26 -6.17 20.95
N SER A 312 -8.81 -6.96 19.97
CA SER A 312 -7.96 -8.13 20.22
C SER A 312 -6.68 -7.72 20.96
N GLY A 313 -6.25 -8.49 21.94
CA GLY A 313 -5.06 -8.16 22.74
C GLY A 313 -5.24 -7.05 23.79
N CYS A 314 -6.35 -6.30 23.78
CA CYS A 314 -6.66 -5.34 24.85
C CYS A 314 -7.02 -6.05 26.16
N VAL A 315 -6.68 -5.44 27.30
CA VAL A 315 -6.72 -6.13 28.60
C VAL A 315 -7.45 -5.38 29.71
N GLY A 316 -7.82 -4.12 29.48
CA GLY A 316 -8.30 -3.21 30.54
C GLY A 316 -9.81 -3.15 30.74
N PHE A 317 -10.59 -4.04 30.13
CA PHE A 317 -12.06 -4.01 30.20
C PHE A 317 -12.67 -5.35 30.59
N ASP A 318 -13.95 -5.33 30.96
CA ASP A 318 -14.73 -6.50 31.40
C ASP A 318 -16.09 -6.58 30.68
N ASP A 319 -16.95 -7.51 31.14
CA ASP A 319 -18.32 -7.67 30.65
C ASP A 319 -19.14 -6.37 30.69
N ALA A 320 -18.92 -5.48 31.67
CA ALA A 320 -19.66 -4.24 31.76
C ALA A 320 -19.27 -3.25 30.66
N GLY A 321 -18.00 -3.20 30.30
CA GLY A 321 -17.52 -2.45 29.14
C GLY A 321 -18.09 -2.97 27.83
N LEU A 322 -18.00 -4.28 27.59
CA LEU A 322 -18.48 -4.88 26.34
C LEU A 322 -20.00 -4.84 26.18
N ARG A 323 -20.78 -4.90 27.27
CA ARG A 323 -22.24 -4.69 27.19
C ARG A 323 -22.60 -3.34 26.58
N ARG A 324 -21.77 -2.30 26.77
CA ARG A 324 -21.98 -1.00 26.13
C ARG A 324 -21.70 -1.04 24.64
N ILE A 325 -20.64 -1.76 24.24
CA ILE A 325 -20.30 -1.98 22.83
C ILE A 325 -21.40 -2.78 22.12
N ALA A 326 -21.97 -3.79 22.78
CA ALA A 326 -23.09 -4.58 22.25
C ALA A 326 -24.35 -3.74 21.95
N MET A 327 -24.47 -2.54 22.53
CA MET A 327 -25.58 -1.61 22.28
C MET A 327 -25.37 -0.71 21.05
N LEU A 328 -24.19 -0.72 20.43
CA LEU A 328 -23.93 0.08 19.24
C LEU A 328 -24.89 -0.30 18.09
N PRO A 329 -25.62 0.66 17.50
CA PRO A 329 -26.74 0.36 16.62
C PRO A 329 -26.33 -0.21 15.25
N LYS A 330 -25.12 0.11 14.78
CA LYS A 330 -24.60 -0.27 13.46
C LYS A 330 -23.46 -1.29 13.51
N LEU A 331 -23.11 -1.77 14.71
CA LEU A 331 -22.00 -2.70 14.87
C LEU A 331 -22.31 -3.99 14.10
N SER A 332 -21.35 -4.42 13.28
CA SER A 332 -21.46 -5.60 12.41
C SER A 332 -20.34 -6.60 12.64
N SER A 333 -19.19 -6.13 13.12
CA SER A 333 -18.03 -6.95 13.44
C SER A 333 -17.37 -6.47 14.72
N LEU A 334 -17.09 -7.40 15.63
CA LEU A 334 -16.35 -7.14 16.85
C LEU A 334 -15.32 -8.25 17.07
N THR A 335 -14.06 -7.86 17.30
CA THR A 335 -13.00 -8.79 17.69
C THR A 335 -12.51 -8.45 19.10
N PHE A 336 -12.35 -9.44 19.98
CA PHE A 336 -11.73 -9.26 21.31
C PHE A 336 -11.06 -10.56 21.81
N SER A 337 -10.32 -10.50 22.92
CA SER A 337 -9.63 -11.67 23.50
C SER A 337 -10.43 -12.37 24.62
N ASP A 338 -10.37 -13.70 24.66
CA ASP A 338 -11.18 -14.60 25.53
C ASP A 338 -10.99 -14.39 27.04
N ASP A 339 -9.86 -13.83 27.46
CA ASP A 339 -9.38 -13.91 28.85
C ASP A 339 -10.18 -13.06 29.88
N LEU A 340 -11.15 -12.25 29.45
CA LEU A 340 -11.78 -11.21 30.30
C LEU A 340 -13.31 -11.21 30.32
N VAL A 341 -13.96 -12.03 29.48
CA VAL A 341 -15.37 -11.85 29.14
C VAL A 341 -16.09 -13.17 29.27
N THR A 342 -17.17 -13.20 30.04
CA THR A 342 -17.82 -14.46 30.40
C THR A 342 -19.31 -14.52 30.07
N THR A 343 -19.99 -13.37 29.93
CA THR A 343 -21.47 -13.35 29.93
C THR A 343 -22.14 -12.36 28.97
N VAL A 344 -21.42 -11.76 28.01
CA VAL A 344 -21.99 -10.75 27.11
C VAL A 344 -22.66 -11.39 25.89
N GLU A 345 -23.94 -11.10 25.72
CA GLU A 345 -24.71 -11.46 24.51
C GLU A 345 -24.67 -10.31 23.50
N PHE A 346 -24.49 -10.65 22.23
CA PHE A 346 -24.50 -9.72 21.10
C PHE A 346 -25.71 -10.01 20.20
N ARG A 347 -26.14 -9.02 19.42
CA ARG A 347 -27.24 -9.19 18.46
C ARG A 347 -26.82 -10.15 17.35
N ASP A 348 -27.76 -10.93 16.83
CA ASP A 348 -27.49 -12.01 15.84
C ASP A 348 -26.76 -11.57 14.56
N HIS A 349 -26.87 -10.29 14.17
CA HIS A 349 -26.20 -9.75 12.98
C HIS A 349 -24.74 -9.33 13.24
N VAL A 350 -24.27 -9.35 14.49
CA VAL A 350 -22.91 -8.99 14.86
C VAL A 350 -22.02 -10.22 14.74
N THR A 351 -21.04 -10.17 13.84
CA THR A 351 -19.99 -11.19 13.76
C THR A 351 -19.01 -10.95 14.90
N VAL A 352 -18.98 -11.86 15.88
CA VAL A 352 -18.07 -11.79 17.03
C VAL A 352 -16.93 -12.79 16.83
N THR A 353 -15.70 -12.28 16.79
CA THR A 353 -14.49 -13.10 16.74
C THR A 353 -13.75 -13.03 18.07
N VAL A 354 -13.66 -14.17 18.77
CA VAL A 354 -12.90 -14.26 20.02
C VAL A 354 -11.53 -14.86 19.72
N VAL A 355 -10.47 -14.10 19.99
CA VAL A 355 -9.09 -14.50 19.72
C VAL A 355 -8.44 -15.04 20.99
N GLN A 356 -7.93 -16.26 20.94
CA GLN A 356 -7.12 -16.82 22.02
C GLN A 356 -5.78 -16.09 22.09
N ARG A 357 -5.37 -15.65 23.28
CA ARG A 357 -4.00 -15.14 23.45
C ARG A 357 -2.99 -16.23 23.09
N ALA A 358 -1.97 -15.86 22.32
CA ALA A 358 -0.74 -16.64 22.28
C ALA A 358 -0.20 -16.71 23.71
N ARG A 359 -0.32 -17.87 24.36
CA ARG A 359 0.36 -18.12 25.63
C ARG A 359 1.85 -17.97 25.33
N GLY A 360 2.43 -16.83 25.70
CA GLY A 360 3.89 -16.66 25.70
C GLY A 360 4.53 -17.84 26.45
N PRO A 361 5.77 -18.23 26.11
CA PRO A 361 6.41 -19.35 26.78
C PRO A 361 6.31 -19.12 28.29
N ARG A 362 5.68 -20.07 29.00
CA ARG A 362 5.64 -20.06 30.47
C ARG A 362 7.07 -19.82 30.92
N ALA A 363 7.32 -18.71 31.63
CA ALA A 363 8.55 -18.55 32.36
C ALA A 363 8.67 -19.81 33.25
N LEU A 364 9.59 -20.70 32.88
CA LEU A 364 10.00 -21.82 33.71
C LEU A 364 10.72 -21.17 34.89
N THR A 365 9.97 -20.94 35.96
CA THR A 365 10.50 -20.57 37.28
C THR A 365 11.30 -21.72 37.86
#